data_AF-A0A1Y2DX93-F1
#
_entry.id   AF-A0A1Y2DX93-F1
#
_cell.length_a   1.000
_cell.length_b   1.000
_cell.length_c   1.000
_cell.angle_alpha   90.00
_cell.angle_beta   90.00
_cell.angle_gamma   90.00
#
_symmetry.space_group_name_H-M   'P 1'
#
loop_
_entity.id
_entity.type
_entity.pdbx_description
1 polymer ?
#
loop_
_entity_poly.entity_id
_entity_poly.type
_entity_poly.pdbx_seq_one_letter_code
_entity_poly.pdbx_strand_id
1 'polypeptide(L)'
;MEDNIEIEISETNRGNEQIIINKKHKFNISFQRKDKSKIYRCTEYKTLNKCKSLIILNDKKEVLKYESLHNHLEKEIDVSISVAKHKIKEEIKKNSIPMDIKPKHIFNAVSQEMGLICPEYSTIRSQIIRNINKQFPPNIKSFDDIPIESEYYKTKRNENFMIFKNTDLIIFQSPFQAYLFSNYHKNIFADGTFYTAPKFSYQLFITRIYVGEFNMFYTSSISILKNKKQSTYETLFKEIKKIQINLGVIH
;
A
#
# COMPACT_ATOMS: atom_id res chain seq x y z
N MET A 1 -38.53 -4.07 26.73
CA MET A 1 -37.98 -4.01 25.36
C MET A 1 -36.56 -4.48 25.47
N GLU A 2 -36.21 -5.60 24.84
CA GLU A 2 -34.79 -6.00 24.74
C GLU A 2 -34.10 -4.94 23.90
N ASP A 3 -33.17 -4.20 24.50
CA ASP A 3 -32.33 -3.26 23.76
C ASP A 3 -31.58 -4.07 22.70
N ASN A 4 -31.87 -3.83 21.42
CA ASN A 4 -31.10 -4.43 20.33
C ASN A 4 -29.64 -3.97 20.46
N ILE A 5 -28.77 -4.89 20.87
CA ILE A 5 -27.35 -4.63 21.04
C ILE A 5 -26.71 -4.57 19.64
N GLU A 6 -26.30 -3.38 19.21
CA GLU A 6 -25.51 -3.18 17.99
C GLU A 6 -24.04 -3.48 18.32
N ILE A 7 -23.46 -4.47 17.62
CA ILE A 7 -22.06 -4.86 17.77
C ILE A 7 -21.29 -4.49 16.51
N GLU A 8 -20.30 -3.64 16.66
CA GLU A 8 -19.32 -3.36 15.61
C GLU A 8 -17.97 -3.98 15.95
N ILE A 9 -17.29 -4.49 14.93
CA ILE A 9 -15.93 -5.02 15.06
C ILE A 9 -14.95 -3.86 14.92
N SER A 10 -13.85 -3.91 15.66
CA SER A 10 -12.69 -3.04 15.56
C SER A 10 -11.42 -3.82 15.86
N GLU A 11 -10.28 -3.14 15.81
CA GLU A 11 -8.99 -3.71 16.19
C GLU A 11 -8.24 -2.75 17.10
N THR A 12 -7.54 -3.31 18.07
CA THR A 12 -6.56 -2.56 18.85
C THR A 12 -5.38 -2.13 17.97
N ASN A 13 -4.58 -1.17 18.44
CA ASN A 13 -3.33 -0.78 17.76
C ASN A 13 -2.33 -1.94 17.56
N ARG A 14 -2.46 -3.01 18.36
CA ARG A 14 -1.64 -4.24 18.27
C ARG A 14 -2.22 -5.29 17.32
N GLY A 15 -3.38 -5.02 16.70
CA GLY A 15 -4.07 -5.95 15.79
C GLY A 15 -4.95 -6.99 16.48
N ASN A 16 -5.11 -6.91 17.82
CA ASN A 16 -6.04 -7.79 18.53
C ASN A 16 -7.49 -7.36 18.30
N GLU A 17 -8.39 -8.33 18.20
CA GLU A 17 -9.82 -8.14 18.07
C GLU A 17 -10.40 -7.27 19.20
N GLN A 18 -11.16 -6.26 18.82
CA GLN A 18 -11.89 -5.37 19.69
C GLN A 18 -13.35 -5.30 19.19
N ILE A 19 -14.29 -5.10 20.11
CA ILE A 19 -15.69 -4.87 19.74
C ILE A 19 -16.17 -3.57 20.34
N ILE A 20 -17.18 -3.00 19.70
CA ILE A 20 -17.84 -1.76 20.07
C ILE A 20 -19.31 -2.07 20.26
N ILE A 21 -19.85 -1.66 21.40
CA ILE A 21 -21.26 -1.88 21.73
C ILE A 21 -22.00 -0.54 21.65
N ASN A 22 -23.07 -0.52 20.86
CA ASN A 22 -23.99 0.61 20.68
C ASN A 22 -23.27 1.93 20.37
N LYS A 23 -22.12 1.87 19.67
CA LYS A 23 -21.26 3.03 19.35
C LYS A 23 -20.77 3.85 20.58
N LYS A 24 -20.87 3.28 21.79
CA LYS A 24 -20.62 3.99 23.06
C LYS A 24 -19.39 3.50 23.81
N HIS A 25 -19.17 2.19 23.80
CA HIS A 25 -18.17 1.54 24.65
C HIS A 25 -17.30 0.56 23.87
N LYS A 26 -15.99 0.58 24.15
CA LYS A 26 -15.01 -0.36 23.59
C LYS A 26 -14.75 -1.51 24.53
N PHE A 27 -14.68 -2.73 24.00
CA PHE A 27 -14.34 -3.92 24.74
C PHE A 27 -13.21 -4.69 24.04
N ASN A 28 -12.19 -5.04 24.81
CA ASN A 28 -11.10 -5.89 24.34
C ASN A 28 -11.41 -7.35 24.64
N ILE A 29 -11.00 -8.24 23.75
CA ILE A 29 -10.98 -9.67 24.07
C ILE A 29 -10.09 -9.92 25.29
N SER A 30 -10.64 -10.65 26.27
CA SER A 30 -9.95 -11.01 27.51
C SER A 30 -9.59 -12.48 27.54
N PHE A 31 -10.49 -13.36 27.12
CA PHE A 31 -10.30 -14.81 27.23
C PHE A 31 -11.23 -15.54 26.25
N GLN A 32 -10.74 -16.65 25.68
CA GLN A 32 -11.54 -17.59 24.89
C GLN A 32 -11.75 -18.87 25.70
N ARG A 33 -13.01 -19.30 25.82
CA ARG A 33 -13.41 -20.49 26.56
C ARG A 33 -13.28 -21.76 25.71
N LYS A 34 -13.40 -22.93 26.36
CA LYS A 34 -13.35 -24.25 25.71
C LYS A 34 -14.47 -24.48 24.69
N ASP A 35 -15.64 -23.90 24.96
CA ASP A 35 -16.80 -23.87 24.03
C ASP A 35 -16.63 -22.84 22.90
N LYS A 36 -15.41 -22.30 22.75
CA LYS A 36 -14.98 -21.25 21.82
C LYS A 36 -15.61 -19.87 22.03
N SER A 37 -16.56 -19.72 22.96
CA SER A 37 -17.11 -18.41 23.32
C SER A 37 -16.02 -17.47 23.84
N LYS A 38 -16.15 -16.18 23.50
CA LYS A 38 -15.17 -15.14 23.79
C LYS A 38 -15.72 -14.17 24.82
N ILE A 39 -14.93 -13.93 25.87
CA ILE A 39 -15.22 -12.93 26.89
C ILE A 39 -14.51 -11.63 26.51
N TYR A 40 -15.25 -10.55 26.42
CA TYR A 40 -14.73 -9.21 26.21
C TYR A 40 -14.97 -8.36 27.44
N ARG A 41 -13.97 -7.56 27.82
CA ARG A 41 -14.05 -6.64 28.96
C ARG A 41 -13.90 -5.21 28.48
N CYS A 42 -14.58 -4.27 29.14
CA CYS A 42 -14.46 -2.86 28.82
C CYS A 42 -12.98 -2.42 28.84
N THR A 43 -12.59 -1.54 27.91
CA THR A 43 -11.21 -1.04 27.85
C THR A 43 -10.79 -0.30 29.12
N GLU A 44 -11.76 0.22 29.88
CA GLU A 44 -11.58 0.93 31.14
C GLU A 44 -11.44 0.00 32.37
N TYR A 45 -11.38 -1.33 32.18
CA TYR A 45 -11.29 -2.26 33.31
C TYR A 45 -9.96 -2.14 34.10
N LYS A 46 -8.86 -1.80 33.41
CA LYS A 46 -7.54 -1.60 34.04
C LYS A 46 -7.23 -0.15 34.38
N THR A 47 -8.10 0.79 34.02
CA THR A 47 -7.87 2.21 34.27
C THR A 47 -8.33 2.57 35.69
N LEU A 48 -8.21 3.84 36.08
CA LEU A 48 -8.71 4.33 37.37
C LEU A 48 -10.21 4.04 37.56
N ASN A 49 -10.96 3.97 36.46
CA ASN A 49 -12.37 3.61 36.48
C ASN A 49 -12.59 2.19 37.01
N LYS A 50 -11.68 1.24 36.76
CA LYS A 50 -11.85 -0.18 37.14
C LYS A 50 -13.21 -0.76 36.71
N CYS A 51 -13.63 -0.38 35.49
CA CYS A 51 -14.94 -0.73 34.95
C CYS A 51 -15.16 -2.25 34.94
N LYS A 52 -16.34 -2.70 35.40
CA LYS A 52 -16.65 -4.13 35.53
C LYS A 52 -17.47 -4.68 34.36
N SER A 53 -17.86 -3.83 33.40
CA SER A 53 -18.64 -4.24 32.24
C SER A 53 -17.93 -5.33 31.43
N LEU A 54 -18.70 -6.37 31.09
CA LEU A 54 -18.25 -7.48 30.27
C LEU A 54 -19.37 -7.97 29.35
N ILE A 55 -18.97 -8.55 28.23
CA ILE A 55 -19.87 -9.21 27.29
C ILE A 55 -19.26 -10.54 26.85
N ILE A 56 -20.10 -11.55 26.69
CA ILE A 56 -19.73 -12.89 26.24
C ILE A 56 -20.43 -13.12 24.92
N LEU A 57 -19.65 -13.38 23.88
CA LEU A 57 -20.16 -13.70 22.54
C LEU A 57 -19.83 -15.15 22.19
N ASN A 58 -20.70 -15.80 21.44
CA ASN A 58 -20.39 -17.10 20.83
C ASN A 58 -19.50 -16.92 19.57
N ASP A 59 -19.18 -18.02 18.89
CA ASP A 59 -18.40 -18.01 17.64
C ASP A 59 -19.07 -17.22 16.51
N LYS A 60 -20.41 -17.19 16.50
CA LYS A 60 -21.22 -16.43 15.53
C LYS A 60 -21.39 -14.96 15.92
N LYS A 61 -20.72 -14.49 16.98
CA LYS A 61 -20.82 -13.13 17.54
C LYS A 61 -22.20 -12.78 18.12
N GLU A 62 -23.02 -13.77 18.42
CA GLU A 62 -24.30 -13.58 19.12
C GLU A 62 -24.04 -13.41 20.62
N VAL A 63 -24.84 -12.55 21.26
CA VAL A 63 -24.69 -12.24 22.69
C VAL A 63 -25.20 -13.41 23.53
N LEU A 64 -24.30 -14.07 24.25
CA LEU A 64 -24.66 -15.07 25.26
C LEU A 64 -24.98 -14.41 26.60
N LYS A 65 -24.26 -13.34 26.93
CA LYS A 65 -24.43 -12.59 28.17
C LYS A 65 -23.85 -11.19 28.05
N TYR A 66 -24.56 -10.18 28.54
CA TYR A 66 -24.04 -8.81 28.64
C TYR A 66 -24.28 -8.25 30.03
N GLU A 67 -23.21 -7.83 30.72
CA GLU A 67 -23.27 -7.13 32.00
C GLU A 67 -22.81 -5.68 31.78
N SER A 68 -23.77 -4.75 31.67
CA SER A 68 -23.52 -3.32 31.39
C SER A 68 -23.24 -2.52 32.67
N LEU A 69 -22.20 -2.88 33.41
CA LEU A 69 -21.81 -2.25 34.69
C LEU A 69 -20.79 -1.10 34.49
N HIS A 70 -21.13 -0.15 33.62
CA HIS A 70 -20.25 0.97 33.30
C HIS A 70 -20.29 2.02 34.40
N ASN A 71 -19.12 2.50 34.82
CA ASN A 71 -18.96 3.52 35.84
C ASN A 71 -18.18 4.75 35.35
N HIS A 72 -18.16 4.92 34.04
CA HIS A 72 -17.56 6.05 33.35
C HIS A 72 -18.50 6.50 32.24
N LEU A 73 -18.27 7.72 31.76
CA LEU A 73 -19.03 8.28 30.65
C LEU A 73 -18.76 7.53 29.34
N GLU A 74 -19.74 7.64 28.44
CA GLU A 74 -19.67 7.15 27.07
C GLU A 74 -18.60 7.94 26.29
N LYS A 75 -17.90 7.27 25.38
CA LYS A 75 -16.81 7.87 24.60
C LYS A 75 -17.08 7.77 23.12
N GLU A 76 -18.24 8.26 22.70
CA GLU A 76 -18.74 8.13 21.32
C GLU A 76 -17.69 8.58 20.29
N ILE A 77 -17.07 9.75 20.46
CA ILE A 77 -16.04 10.24 19.53
C ILE A 77 -14.85 9.28 19.42
N ASP A 78 -14.32 8.79 20.55
CA ASP A 78 -13.18 7.86 20.57
C ASP A 78 -13.54 6.49 19.96
N VAL A 79 -14.80 6.09 20.11
CA VAL A 79 -15.36 4.87 19.54
C VAL A 79 -15.43 5.01 18.03
N SER A 80 -16.02 6.09 17.53
CA SER A 80 -16.15 6.41 16.11
C SER A 80 -14.81 6.50 15.40
N ILE A 81 -13.82 7.11 16.04
CA ILE A 81 -12.45 7.12 15.54
C ILE A 81 -11.91 5.69 15.38
N SER A 82 -12.22 4.79 16.30
CA SER A 82 -11.74 3.40 16.26
C SER A 82 -12.43 2.58 15.17
N VAL A 83 -13.75 2.79 14.97
CA VAL A 83 -14.51 2.20 13.85
C VAL A 83 -13.94 2.67 12.52
N ALA A 84 -13.83 3.99 12.32
CA ALA A 84 -13.33 4.59 11.09
C ALA A 84 -11.94 4.05 10.73
N LYS A 85 -11.05 3.97 11.73
CA LYS A 85 -9.71 3.39 11.56
C LYS A 85 -9.76 1.95 11.07
N HIS A 86 -10.66 1.13 11.59
CA HIS A 86 -10.80 -0.25 11.15
C HIS A 86 -11.32 -0.34 9.72
N LYS A 87 -12.44 0.34 9.41
CA LYS A 87 -13.05 0.31 8.07
C LYS A 87 -12.08 0.79 6.99
N ILE A 88 -11.36 1.89 7.24
CA ILE A 88 -10.31 2.38 6.35
C ILE A 88 -9.20 1.34 6.14
N LYS A 89 -8.79 0.64 7.19
CA LYS A 89 -7.76 -0.39 7.07
C LYS A 89 -8.24 -1.54 6.18
N GLU A 90 -9.48 -1.96 6.31
CA GLU A 90 -10.08 -2.98 5.43
C GLU A 90 -10.19 -2.49 3.99
N GLU A 91 -10.64 -1.26 3.76
CA GLU A 91 -10.67 -0.67 2.41
C GLU A 91 -9.28 -0.60 1.77
N ILE A 92 -8.24 -0.23 2.53
CA ILE A 92 -6.85 -0.25 2.03
C ILE A 92 -6.43 -1.67 1.64
N LYS A 93 -6.75 -2.70 2.44
CA LYS A 93 -6.41 -4.09 2.14
C LYS A 93 -7.08 -4.63 0.87
N LYS A 94 -8.26 -4.11 0.50
CA LYS A 94 -8.97 -4.51 -0.74
C LYS A 94 -8.28 -3.99 -2.01
N ASN A 95 -7.47 -2.94 -1.91
CA ASN A 95 -6.79 -2.35 -3.06
C ASN A 95 -5.52 -3.14 -3.40
N SER A 96 -5.39 -3.58 -4.65
CA SER A 96 -4.26 -4.38 -5.12
C SER A 96 -2.98 -3.56 -5.34
N ILE A 97 -3.10 -2.25 -5.59
CA ILE A 97 -1.97 -1.37 -5.90
C ILE A 97 -1.91 -0.22 -4.89
N PRO A 98 -1.02 -0.27 -3.89
CA PRO A 98 -0.90 0.75 -2.86
C PRO A 98 -0.64 2.16 -3.39
N MET A 99 0.06 2.27 -4.53
CA MET A 99 0.46 3.54 -5.17
C MET A 99 -0.72 4.34 -5.74
N ASP A 100 -1.79 3.66 -6.15
CA ASP A 100 -2.98 4.29 -6.73
C ASP A 100 -3.97 4.77 -5.65
N ILE A 101 -3.72 4.40 -4.39
CA ILE A 101 -4.59 4.76 -3.28
C ILE A 101 -4.52 6.25 -2.99
N LYS A 102 -5.63 6.95 -3.22
CA LYS A 102 -5.82 8.34 -2.79
C LYS A 102 -6.42 8.38 -1.38
N PRO A 103 -5.70 8.86 -0.35
CA PRO A 103 -6.17 8.83 1.05
C PRO A 103 -7.55 9.46 1.26
N LYS A 104 -7.81 10.60 0.60
CA LYS A 104 -9.07 11.33 0.73
C LYS A 104 -10.25 10.60 0.08
N HIS A 105 -10.00 9.82 -0.98
CA HIS A 105 -11.03 9.02 -1.63
C HIS A 105 -11.50 7.88 -0.71
N ILE A 106 -10.56 7.14 -0.11
CA ILE A 106 -10.88 6.10 0.88
C ILE A 106 -11.65 6.69 2.05
N PHE A 107 -11.19 7.82 2.58
CA PHE A 107 -11.89 8.49 3.68
C PHE A 107 -13.33 8.84 3.30
N ASN A 108 -13.55 9.44 2.14
CA ASN A 108 -14.90 9.82 1.71
C ASN A 108 -15.83 8.60 1.58
N ALA A 109 -15.34 7.48 1.03
CA ALA A 109 -16.11 6.25 0.93
C ALA A 109 -16.53 5.72 2.32
N VAL A 110 -15.58 5.62 3.25
CA VAL A 110 -15.87 5.18 4.63
C VAL A 110 -16.76 6.19 5.36
N SER A 111 -16.56 7.49 5.13
CA SER A 111 -17.35 8.54 5.76
C SER A 111 -18.81 8.53 5.31
N GLN A 112 -19.09 8.18 4.05
CA GLN A 112 -20.45 8.01 3.56
C GLN A 112 -21.16 6.85 4.25
N GLU A 113 -20.45 5.74 4.48
CA GLU A 113 -20.99 4.58 5.21
C GLU A 113 -21.25 4.89 6.69
N MET A 114 -20.38 5.68 7.32
CA MET A 114 -20.48 6.01 8.76
C MET A 114 -21.44 7.16 9.09
N GLY A 115 -21.76 8.03 8.13
CA GLY A 115 -22.66 9.17 8.34
C GLY A 115 -22.09 10.23 9.30
N LEU A 116 -22.98 10.85 10.09
CA LEU A 116 -22.68 12.03 10.93
C LEU A 116 -21.65 11.78 12.04
N ILE A 117 -21.38 10.51 12.36
CA ILE A 117 -20.53 10.09 13.48
C ILE A 117 -19.07 9.94 13.03
N CYS A 118 -18.78 10.07 11.72
CA CYS A 118 -17.43 9.94 11.18
C CYS A 118 -16.49 11.05 11.69
N PRO A 119 -15.27 10.71 12.15
CA PRO A 119 -14.30 11.73 12.55
C PRO A 119 -13.85 12.57 11.36
N GLU A 120 -13.37 13.79 11.63
CA GLU A 120 -12.76 14.61 10.60
C GLU A 120 -11.56 13.93 9.94
N TYR A 121 -11.38 14.20 8.64
CA TYR A 121 -10.25 13.69 7.87
C TYR A 121 -8.89 14.04 8.51
N SER A 122 -8.76 15.26 9.04
CA SER A 122 -7.57 15.76 9.76
C SER A 122 -7.13 14.80 10.88
N THR A 123 -8.09 14.30 11.67
CA THR A 123 -7.90 13.42 12.83
C THR A 123 -7.32 12.06 12.45
N ILE A 124 -7.64 11.55 11.26
CA ILE A 124 -7.24 10.19 10.83
C ILE A 124 -6.30 10.15 9.63
N ARG A 125 -6.03 11.29 8.98
CA ARG A 125 -5.14 11.40 7.79
C ARG A 125 -3.81 10.70 7.98
N SER A 126 -3.12 10.99 9.08
CA SER A 126 -1.81 10.39 9.37
C SER A 126 -1.89 8.87 9.50
N GLN A 127 -3.01 8.34 10.01
CA GLN A 127 -3.22 6.90 10.12
C GLN A 127 -3.51 6.26 8.75
N ILE A 128 -4.30 6.92 7.90
CA ILE A 128 -4.54 6.47 6.52
C ILE A 128 -3.20 6.33 5.79
N ILE A 129 -2.37 7.39 5.84
CA ILE A 129 -1.05 7.40 5.22
C ILE A 129 -0.16 6.28 5.79
N ARG A 130 -0.12 6.10 7.12
CA ARG A 130 0.65 5.01 7.74
C ARG A 130 0.16 3.63 7.29
N ASN A 131 -1.15 3.42 7.18
CA ASN A 131 -1.71 2.14 6.77
C ASN A 131 -1.41 1.86 5.29
N ILE A 132 -1.47 2.86 4.42
CA ILE A 132 -1.04 2.78 3.02
C ILE A 132 0.45 2.44 2.95
N ASN A 133 1.29 3.17 3.70
CA ASN A 133 2.74 2.96 3.73
C ASN A 133 3.14 1.55 4.20
N LYS A 134 2.34 0.91 5.07
CA LYS A 134 2.56 -0.49 5.49
C LYS A 134 2.34 -1.51 4.38
N GLN A 135 1.62 -1.16 3.32
CA GLN A 135 1.42 -2.04 2.17
C GLN A 135 2.63 -1.99 1.21
N PHE A 136 3.48 -0.97 1.31
CA PHE A 136 4.68 -0.90 0.48
C PHE A 136 5.76 -1.84 1.03
N PRO A 137 6.58 -2.43 0.13
CA PRO A 137 7.77 -3.14 0.54
C PRO A 137 8.72 -2.20 1.30
N PRO A 138 9.60 -2.75 2.15
CA PRO A 138 10.63 -1.95 2.81
C PRO A 138 11.50 -1.23 1.78
N ASN A 139 11.92 0.00 2.10
CA ASN A 139 12.80 0.77 1.24
C ASN A 139 14.12 0.01 1.00
N ILE A 140 14.50 -0.07 -0.27
CA ILE A 140 15.77 -0.63 -0.72
C ILE A 140 16.90 0.31 -0.26
N LYS A 141 17.96 -0.24 0.36
CA LYS A 141 19.05 0.55 0.96
C LYS A 141 20.30 0.59 0.08
N SER A 142 20.57 -0.46 -0.67
CA SER A 142 21.70 -0.54 -1.59
C SER A 142 21.27 -0.98 -2.97
N PHE A 143 22.14 -0.78 -3.96
CA PHE A 143 21.90 -1.23 -5.33
C PHE A 143 21.77 -2.76 -5.42
N ASP A 144 22.53 -3.48 -4.60
CA ASP A 144 22.61 -4.94 -4.63
C ASP A 144 21.35 -5.58 -4.02
N ASP A 145 20.65 -4.86 -3.12
CA ASP A 145 19.37 -5.26 -2.51
C ASP A 145 18.18 -5.23 -3.48
N ILE A 146 18.34 -4.65 -4.68
CA ILE A 146 17.26 -4.63 -5.68
C ILE A 146 16.96 -6.08 -6.11
N PRO A 147 15.72 -6.57 -6.06
CA PRO A 147 15.45 -7.96 -6.43
C PRO A 147 15.62 -8.18 -7.95
N ILE A 148 15.88 -9.42 -8.36
CA ILE A 148 15.90 -9.81 -9.79
C ILE A 148 14.48 -9.99 -10.33
N GLU A 149 13.54 -10.36 -9.45
CA GLU A 149 12.14 -10.56 -9.79
C GLU A 149 11.25 -9.74 -8.86
N SER A 150 10.21 -9.11 -9.42
CA SER A 150 9.24 -8.34 -8.65
C SER A 150 7.97 -8.18 -9.47
N GLU A 151 6.83 -8.12 -8.78
CA GLU A 151 5.55 -7.72 -9.38
C GLU A 151 5.62 -6.34 -10.03
N TYR A 152 6.48 -5.44 -9.53
CA TYR A 152 6.69 -4.11 -10.08
C TYR A 152 7.47 -4.09 -11.40
N TYR A 153 8.04 -5.23 -11.81
CA TYR A 153 8.75 -5.36 -13.08
C TYR A 153 7.84 -5.89 -14.19
N LYS A 154 6.52 -5.88 -13.97
CA LYS A 154 5.50 -6.24 -14.96
C LYS A 154 4.70 -5.00 -15.37
N THR A 155 4.42 -4.89 -16.67
CA THR A 155 3.50 -3.85 -17.17
C THR A 155 2.05 -4.22 -16.83
N LYS A 156 1.11 -3.29 -17.03
CA LYS A 156 -0.34 -3.58 -16.92
C LYS A 156 -0.81 -4.69 -17.89
N ARG A 157 -0.02 -4.98 -18.93
CA ARG A 157 -0.25 -6.09 -19.88
C ARG A 157 0.51 -7.37 -19.50
N ASN A 158 1.06 -7.42 -18.29
CA ASN A 158 1.88 -8.53 -17.78
C ASN A 158 3.18 -8.79 -18.57
N GLU A 159 3.67 -7.79 -19.29
CA GLU A 159 4.94 -7.88 -20.03
C GLU A 159 6.12 -7.60 -19.10
N ASN A 160 7.27 -8.24 -19.35
CA ASN A 160 8.50 -7.90 -18.63
C ASN A 160 8.90 -6.46 -18.91
N PHE A 161 9.17 -5.72 -17.84
CA PHE A 161 9.62 -4.33 -17.91
C PHE A 161 11.08 -4.19 -17.51
N MET A 162 11.58 -4.95 -16.54
CA MET A 162 13.02 -5.05 -16.28
C MET A 162 13.63 -6.08 -17.23
N ILE A 163 14.60 -5.66 -18.02
CA ILE A 163 15.20 -6.49 -19.07
C ILE A 163 16.63 -6.91 -18.77
N PHE A 164 17.32 -6.17 -17.92
CA PHE A 164 18.72 -6.41 -17.60
C PHE A 164 19.05 -5.91 -16.20
N LYS A 165 19.87 -6.67 -15.50
CA LYS A 165 20.49 -6.28 -14.22
C LYS A 165 21.88 -6.88 -14.11
N ASN A 166 22.86 -6.06 -13.72
CA ASN A 166 24.15 -6.52 -13.21
C ASN A 166 24.51 -5.73 -11.93
N THR A 167 25.79 -5.73 -11.53
CA THR A 167 26.28 -5.06 -10.31
C THR A 167 26.24 -3.52 -10.36
N ASP A 168 26.16 -2.94 -11.55
CA ASP A 168 26.31 -1.50 -11.78
C ASP A 168 25.15 -0.86 -12.57
N LEU A 169 24.29 -1.67 -13.17
CA LEU A 169 23.30 -1.25 -14.15
C LEU A 169 22.03 -2.09 -14.04
N ILE A 170 20.89 -1.39 -14.02
CA ILE A 170 19.57 -1.97 -14.24
C ILE A 170 18.94 -1.24 -15.42
N ILE A 171 18.30 -1.97 -16.32
CA ILE A 171 17.62 -1.42 -17.48
C ILE A 171 16.15 -1.84 -17.47
N PHE A 172 15.29 -0.85 -17.61
CA PHE A 172 13.86 -1.00 -17.80
C PHE A 172 13.47 -0.59 -19.21
N GLN A 173 12.78 -1.49 -19.91
CA GLN A 173 12.25 -1.29 -21.25
C GLN A 173 11.09 -2.25 -21.48
N SER A 174 9.93 -1.73 -21.87
CA SER A 174 8.81 -2.57 -22.30
C SER A 174 8.98 -3.01 -23.76
N PRO A 175 8.26 -4.05 -24.23
CA PRO A 175 8.28 -4.46 -25.64
C PRO A 175 7.94 -3.33 -26.61
N PHE A 176 6.98 -2.48 -26.26
CA PHE A 176 6.65 -1.30 -27.07
C PHE A 176 7.80 -0.30 -27.15
N GLN A 177 8.50 -0.05 -26.05
CA GLN A 177 9.66 0.84 -26.04
C GLN A 177 10.83 0.27 -26.83
N ALA A 178 11.03 -1.05 -26.78
CA ALA A 178 11.99 -1.74 -27.62
C ALA A 178 11.62 -1.61 -29.11
N TYR A 179 10.35 -1.78 -29.47
CA TYR A 179 9.86 -1.54 -30.83
C TYR A 179 10.15 -0.11 -31.31
N LEU A 180 9.87 0.91 -30.48
CA LEU A 180 10.21 2.29 -30.81
C LEU A 180 11.72 2.47 -31.01
N PHE A 181 12.53 1.82 -30.17
CA PHE A 181 13.98 1.82 -30.32
C PHE A 181 14.41 1.17 -31.64
N SER A 182 13.92 -0.02 -31.96
CA SER A 182 14.23 -0.71 -33.22
C SER A 182 13.93 0.13 -34.45
N ASN A 183 12.74 0.75 -34.51
CA ASN A 183 12.27 1.39 -35.74
C ASN A 183 12.68 2.86 -35.87
N TYR A 184 12.97 3.56 -34.77
CA TYR A 184 13.17 5.02 -34.79
C TYR A 184 14.51 5.48 -34.17
N HIS A 185 15.47 4.58 -33.91
CA HIS A 185 16.77 4.90 -33.29
C HIS A 185 17.71 5.83 -34.08
N LYS A 186 17.31 6.40 -35.23
CA LYS A 186 18.14 7.33 -36.00
C LYS A 186 18.57 8.54 -35.16
N ASN A 187 17.66 9.05 -34.33
CA ASN A 187 17.91 10.17 -33.43
C ASN A 187 17.60 9.74 -31.99
N ILE A 188 18.63 9.31 -31.27
CA ILE A 188 18.54 9.00 -29.84
C ILE A 188 18.94 10.23 -29.05
N PHE A 189 18.08 10.60 -28.11
CA PHE A 189 18.32 11.65 -27.12
C PHE A 189 18.46 10.97 -25.77
N ALA A 190 19.43 11.36 -24.97
CA ALA A 190 19.61 10.79 -23.65
C ALA A 190 19.93 11.86 -22.63
N ASP A 191 19.43 11.66 -21.42
CA ASP A 191 19.64 12.58 -20.30
C ASP A 191 19.81 11.80 -19.00
N GLY A 192 20.65 12.34 -18.11
CA GLY A 192 20.92 11.79 -16.79
C GLY A 192 20.25 12.66 -15.71
N THR A 193 19.32 12.07 -14.96
CA THR A 193 18.66 12.75 -13.84
C THR A 193 19.27 12.30 -12.52
N PHE A 194 19.83 13.24 -11.77
CA PHE A 194 20.56 12.97 -10.51
C PHE A 194 19.67 13.09 -9.28
N TYR A 195 18.78 14.10 -9.26
CA TYR A 195 17.92 14.38 -8.10
C TYR A 195 16.88 13.29 -7.84
N THR A 196 16.40 12.64 -8.91
CA THR A 196 15.43 11.55 -8.89
C THR A 196 16.06 10.18 -8.74
N ALA A 197 17.40 10.08 -8.83
CA ALA A 197 18.10 8.82 -8.72
C ALA A 197 18.04 8.30 -7.26
N PRO A 198 17.91 6.99 -7.04
CA PRO A 198 18.10 6.42 -5.71
C PRO A 198 19.45 6.85 -5.11
N LYS A 199 19.48 7.14 -3.79
CA LYS A 199 20.70 7.63 -3.10
C LYS A 199 21.94 6.74 -3.27
N PHE A 200 21.72 5.44 -3.46
CA PHE A 200 22.77 4.43 -3.66
C PHE A 200 23.19 4.27 -5.13
N SER A 201 22.64 5.10 -6.03
CA SER A 201 22.94 5.12 -7.45
C SER A 201 23.49 6.48 -7.86
N TYR A 202 24.24 6.51 -8.95
CA TYR A 202 24.81 7.74 -9.48
C TYR A 202 23.78 8.58 -10.23
N GLN A 203 22.97 7.93 -11.09
CA GLN A 203 21.94 8.63 -11.87
C GLN A 203 20.83 7.67 -12.33
N LEU A 204 19.68 8.26 -12.63
CA LEU A 204 18.64 7.65 -13.46
C LEU A 204 18.82 8.18 -14.90
N PHE A 205 19.28 7.30 -15.78
CA PHE A 205 19.55 7.59 -17.18
C PHE A 205 18.34 7.26 -18.05
N ILE A 206 17.88 8.21 -18.85
CA ILE A 206 16.69 8.07 -19.67
C ILE A 206 17.10 8.21 -21.13
N THR A 207 16.70 7.24 -21.96
CA THR A 207 16.81 7.37 -23.41
C THR A 207 15.45 7.70 -24.01
N ARG A 208 15.43 8.60 -24.97
CA ARG A 208 14.26 9.03 -25.71
C ARG A 208 14.54 8.98 -27.19
N ILE A 209 13.49 8.80 -27.96
CA ILE A 209 13.53 8.79 -29.41
C ILE A 209 12.47 9.74 -29.93
N TYR A 210 12.85 10.50 -30.95
CA TYR A 210 11.93 11.36 -31.68
C TYR A 210 11.28 10.57 -32.82
N VAL A 211 9.96 10.45 -32.80
CA VAL A 211 9.17 9.80 -33.85
C VAL A 211 8.58 10.88 -34.73
N GLY A 212 9.15 11.04 -35.93
CA GLY A 212 8.81 12.12 -36.84
C GLY A 212 7.35 12.11 -37.33
N GLU A 213 6.77 10.92 -37.52
CA GLU A 213 5.37 10.74 -37.93
C GLU A 213 4.39 11.42 -36.97
N PHE A 214 4.69 11.39 -35.67
CA PHE A 214 3.85 11.99 -34.64
C PHE A 214 4.40 13.33 -34.14
N ASN A 215 5.59 13.75 -34.60
CA ASN A 215 6.30 14.93 -34.09
C ASN A 215 6.42 14.91 -32.54
N MET A 216 6.77 13.75 -31.98
CA MET A 216 6.77 13.54 -30.52
C MET A 216 7.98 12.74 -30.05
N PHE A 217 8.41 13.01 -28.81
CA PHE A 217 9.42 12.23 -28.11
C PHE A 217 8.78 11.11 -27.30
N TYR A 218 9.34 9.92 -27.42
CA TYR A 218 8.97 8.75 -26.63
C TYR A 218 10.14 8.26 -25.80
N THR A 219 9.89 7.93 -24.54
CA THR A 219 10.88 7.27 -23.69
C THR A 219 11.08 5.83 -24.16
N SER A 220 12.30 5.50 -24.55
CA SER A 220 12.67 4.19 -25.08
C SER A 220 13.36 3.29 -24.07
N SER A 221 13.97 3.84 -23.01
CA SER A 221 14.43 3.07 -21.86
C SER A 221 14.64 3.97 -20.65
N ILE A 222 14.61 3.36 -19.47
CA ILE A 222 14.97 3.98 -18.21
C ILE A 222 15.99 3.06 -17.54
N SER A 223 17.11 3.61 -17.08
CA SER A 223 18.18 2.82 -16.48
C SER A 223 18.68 3.44 -15.19
N ILE A 224 18.97 2.60 -14.19
CA ILE A 224 19.60 3.03 -12.94
C ILE A 224 21.07 2.65 -13.02
N LEU A 225 21.94 3.65 -12.95
CA LEU A 225 23.39 3.45 -13.04
C LEU A 225 24.03 3.70 -11.68
N LYS A 226 24.81 2.74 -11.18
CA LYS A 226 25.58 2.85 -9.93
C LYS A 226 26.79 3.78 -10.07
N ASN A 227 27.30 3.98 -11.29
CA ASN A 227 28.52 4.74 -11.56
C ASN A 227 28.45 5.49 -12.92
N LYS A 228 29.53 6.22 -13.25
CA LYS A 228 29.68 6.98 -14.51
C LYS A 228 30.75 6.41 -15.47
N LYS A 229 31.12 5.14 -15.32
CA LYS A 229 32.16 4.51 -16.13
C LYS A 229 31.65 4.29 -17.55
N GLN A 230 32.51 4.54 -18.55
CA GLN A 230 32.20 4.32 -19.97
C GLN A 230 31.67 2.91 -20.24
N SER A 231 32.29 1.89 -19.64
CA SER A 231 31.88 0.48 -19.79
C SER A 231 30.43 0.21 -19.34
N THR A 232 29.91 0.99 -18.38
CA THR A 232 28.52 0.87 -17.93
C THR A 232 27.56 1.38 -19.01
N TYR A 233 27.88 2.49 -19.66
CA TYR A 233 27.10 3.01 -20.78
C TYR A 233 27.19 2.13 -22.03
N GLU A 234 28.38 1.59 -22.33
CA GLU A 234 28.56 0.64 -23.42
C GLU A 234 27.70 -0.61 -23.22
N THR A 235 27.68 -1.14 -21.99
CA THR A 235 26.79 -2.25 -21.61
C THR A 235 25.33 -1.87 -21.80
N LEU A 236 24.91 -0.69 -21.31
CA LEU A 236 23.53 -0.19 -21.46
C LEU A 236 23.08 -0.19 -22.92
N PHE A 237 23.86 0.43 -23.82
CA PHE A 237 23.47 0.50 -25.23
C PHE A 237 23.57 -0.86 -25.93
N LYS A 238 24.48 -1.74 -25.51
CA LYS A 238 24.56 -3.11 -26.01
C LYS A 238 23.30 -3.89 -25.67
N GLU A 239 22.83 -3.84 -24.43
CA GLU A 239 21.66 -4.59 -23.99
C GLU A 239 20.36 -4.04 -24.59
N ILE A 240 20.19 -2.72 -24.66
CA ILE A 240 19.01 -2.10 -25.31
C ILE A 240 18.94 -2.49 -26.81
N LYS A 241 20.09 -2.58 -27.49
CA LYS A 241 20.14 -3.03 -28.90
C LYS A 241 19.84 -4.50 -29.07
N LYS A 242 20.23 -5.38 -28.14
CA LYS A 242 19.99 -6.84 -28.28
C LYS A 242 18.51 -7.20 -28.45
N ILE A 243 17.61 -6.42 -27.83
CA ILE A 243 16.16 -6.70 -27.92
C ILE A 243 15.62 -6.49 -29.33
N GLN A 244 16.36 -5.79 -30.21
CA GLN A 244 16.04 -5.68 -31.64
C GLN A 244 15.98 -7.06 -32.32
N ILE A 245 16.79 -8.04 -31.87
CA ILE A 245 16.96 -9.33 -32.55
C ILE A 245 15.85 -10.33 -32.19
N ASN A 246 15.30 -10.26 -30.98
CA ASN A 246 14.26 -11.21 -30.52
C ASN A 246 12.83 -10.83 -30.95
N LEU A 247 12.63 -9.63 -31.49
CA LEU A 247 11.31 -9.16 -31.97
C LEU A 247 11.06 -9.43 -33.45
N GLY A 248 11.94 -10.19 -34.13
CA GLY A 248 11.71 -10.62 -35.51
C GLY A 248 11.73 -9.49 -36.54
N VAL A 249 12.35 -8.35 -36.25
CA VAL A 249 12.59 -7.30 -37.24
C VAL A 249 13.86 -7.65 -38.00
N ILE A 250 13.71 -8.56 -38.96
CA ILE A 250 14.71 -8.83 -39.99
C ILE A 250 14.78 -7.57 -40.87
N HIS A 251 15.99 -7.07 -41.08
CA HIS A 251 16.27 -5.96 -42.01
C HIS A 251 15.82 -6.28 -43.44
#